data_AF-A0A2S9GC90-F1
#
_entry.id   AF-A0A2S9GC90-F1
#
_cell.length_a   1.000
_cell.length_b   1.000
_cell.length_c   1.000
_cell.angle_alpha   90.00
_cell.angle_beta   90.00
_cell.angle_gamma   90.00
#
_symmetry.space_group_name_H-M   'P 1'
#
loop_
_entity.id
_entity.type
_entity.pdbx_description
1 polymer ?
#
loop_
_entity_poly.entity_id
_entity_poly.type
_entity_poly.pdbx_seq_one_letter_code
_entity_poly.pdbx_strand_id
1 'polypeptide(L)'
;RHRRYVSVDGGMSDNIRTSLYGAEYDVRLLSRTSDAAPTLARGVGKHCESGDIVVRDAWMSDDVTPGDLLGVAATGAYCYSMSSR
;
A
#
# COMPACT_ATOMS: atom_id res chain seq x y z
N ARG A 1 6.88 14.84 13.52
CA ARG A 1 5.77 14.37 12.63
C ARG A 1 6.01 12.89 12.38
N HIS A 2 5.05 12.02 12.72
CA HIS A 2 5.18 10.58 12.53
C HIS A 2 4.51 10.15 11.22
N ARG A 3 4.95 9.03 10.65
CA ARG A 3 4.35 8.37 9.51
C ARG A 3 3.97 6.96 9.91
N ARG A 4 2.75 6.54 9.63
CA ARG A 4 2.30 5.17 9.89
C ARG A 4 2.74 4.24 8.77
N TYR A 5 3.33 3.10 9.12
CA TYR A 5 3.66 2.04 8.17
C TYR A 5 2.62 0.94 8.31
N VAL A 6 1.98 0.58 7.20
CA VAL A 6 0.96 -0.47 7.15
C VAL A 6 1.46 -1.57 6.23
N SER A 7 1.88 -2.69 6.83
CA SER A 7 2.31 -3.88 6.09
C SER A 7 1.11 -4.62 5.51
N VAL A 8 1.13 -4.90 4.22
CA VAL A 8 0.07 -5.64 3.49
C VAL A 8 0.54 -7.03 3.08
N ASP A 9 -0.35 -7.84 2.53
CA ASP A 9 -0.13 -9.25 2.21
C ASP A 9 0.66 -9.54 0.92
N GLY A 10 0.90 -8.52 0.10
CA GLY A 10 1.77 -8.57 -1.07
C GLY A 10 3.03 -7.71 -0.94
N GLY A 11 3.38 -7.02 -2.03
CA GLY A 11 4.50 -6.10 -2.09
C GLY A 11 4.95 -5.82 -3.53
N MET A 12 6.24 -5.53 -3.69
CA MET A 12 6.88 -5.34 -4.98
C MET A 12 6.81 -6.57 -5.89
N SER A 13 6.57 -7.77 -5.33
CA SER A 13 6.37 -9.00 -6.11
C SER A 13 5.12 -8.98 -6.99
N ASP A 14 4.07 -8.26 -6.60
CA ASP A 14 2.82 -8.14 -7.38
C ASP A 14 2.64 -6.75 -7.99
N ASN A 15 3.27 -5.72 -7.40
CA ASN A 15 3.28 -4.36 -7.93
C ASN A 15 4.64 -3.66 -7.70
N ILE A 16 5.61 -3.95 -8.58
CA ILE A 16 6.96 -3.38 -8.51
C ILE A 16 7.02 -1.88 -8.87
N ARG A 17 5.95 -1.30 -9.42
CA ARG A 17 6.00 -0.01 -10.13
C ARG A 17 6.38 1.17 -9.23
N THR A 18 6.05 1.12 -7.95
CA THR A 18 6.43 2.17 -6.99
C THR A 18 7.93 2.16 -6.72
N SER A 19 8.53 0.97 -6.60
CA SER A 19 9.98 0.80 -6.38
C SER A 19 10.77 1.05 -7.67
N LEU A 20 10.25 0.62 -8.81
CA LEU A 20 10.94 0.70 -10.11
C LEU A 20 10.81 2.07 -10.78
N TYR A 21 9.62 2.67 -10.73
CA TYR A 21 9.32 3.90 -11.47
C TYR A 21 8.92 5.08 -10.60
N GLY A 22 8.81 4.90 -9.28
CA GLY A 22 8.23 5.93 -8.41
C GLY A 22 6.75 6.18 -8.70
N ALA A 23 6.03 5.17 -9.23
CA ALA A 23 4.61 5.31 -9.52
C ALA A 23 3.82 5.68 -8.26
N GLU A 24 2.85 6.58 -8.42
CA GLU A 24 1.90 6.96 -7.38
C GLU A 24 0.59 6.19 -7.54
N TYR A 25 -0.04 5.85 -6.43
CA TYR A 25 -1.28 5.08 -6.38
C TYR A 25 -2.22 5.60 -5.29
N ASP A 26 -3.52 5.49 -5.53
CA ASP A 26 -4.56 5.67 -4.50
C ASP A 26 -4.79 4.34 -3.77
N VAL A 27 -4.92 4.42 -2.44
CA VAL A 27 -5.20 3.27 -1.58
C VAL A 27 -6.33 3.60 -0.61
N ARG A 28 -7.28 2.67 -0.46
CA ARG A 28 -8.49 2.87 0.35
C ARG A 28 -8.76 1.68 1.26
N LEU A 29 -9.33 1.97 2.42
CA LEU A 29 -9.96 0.96 3.27
C LEU A 29 -11.27 0.50 2.61
N LEU A 30 -11.38 -0.81 2.38
CA LEU A 30 -12.51 -1.42 1.67
C LEU A 30 -13.37 -2.33 2.56
N SER A 31 -12.81 -2.86 3.65
CA SER A 31 -13.53 -3.81 4.53
C SER A 31 -14.63 -3.15 5.37
N ARG A 32 -14.54 -1.84 5.62
CA ARG A 32 -15.45 -1.10 6.49
C ARG A 32 -15.31 0.41 6.26
N THR A 33 -16.26 1.16 6.81
CA THR A 33 -16.15 2.62 6.98
C THR A 33 -15.43 2.94 8.29
N SER A 34 -14.79 4.12 8.34
CA SER A 34 -14.12 4.62 9.55
C SER A 34 -14.35 6.12 9.68
N ASP A 35 -14.67 6.55 10.90
CA ASP A 35 -14.77 7.96 11.27
C ASP A 35 -13.47 8.48 11.91
N ALA A 36 -12.43 7.64 11.98
CA ALA A 36 -11.13 8.05 12.52
C ALA A 36 -10.49 9.12 11.63
N ALA A 37 -9.72 10.01 12.26
CA ALA A 37 -9.01 11.07 11.55
C ALA A 37 -8.05 10.48 10.50
N PRO A 38 -7.81 11.20 9.39
CA PRO A 38 -6.80 10.78 8.42
C PRO A 38 -5.39 10.95 9.01
N THR A 39 -4.54 9.95 8.80
CA THR A 39 -3.13 9.92 9.21
C THR A 39 -2.23 9.72 8.00
N LEU A 40 -1.03 10.34 8.02
CA LEU A 40 -0.06 10.16 6.94
C LEU A 40 0.56 8.77 7.04
N ALA A 41 0.34 7.95 6.02
CA ALA A 41 0.69 6.55 6.00
C ALA A 41 1.56 6.18 4.79
N ARG A 42 2.08 4.95 4.84
CA ARG A 42 2.78 4.27 3.76
C ARG A 42 2.36 2.79 3.75
N GLY A 43 1.89 2.32 2.60
CA GLY A 43 1.63 0.90 2.37
C GLY A 43 2.93 0.21 1.98
N VAL A 44 3.38 -0.75 2.78
CA VAL A 44 4.60 -1.52 2.53
C VAL A 44 4.25 -3.00 2.38
N GLY A 45 5.02 -3.71 1.56
CA GLY A 45 4.86 -5.16 1.43
C GLY A 45 5.54 -5.92 2.57
N LYS A 46 5.70 -7.23 2.37
CA LYS A 46 6.30 -8.18 3.32
C LYS A 46 7.68 -8.70 2.92
N HIS A 47 8.25 -8.25 1.80
CA HIS A 47 9.60 -8.62 1.43
C HIS A 47 10.62 -8.03 2.40
N CYS A 48 11.73 -8.74 2.60
CA CYS A 48 12.81 -8.33 3.49
C CYS A 48 13.70 -7.21 2.92
N GLU A 49 13.12 -6.33 2.10
CA GLU A 49 13.79 -5.25 1.38
C GLU A 49 13.14 -3.93 1.79
N SER A 50 13.94 -2.96 2.24
CA SER A 50 13.42 -1.66 2.71
C SER A 50 12.66 -0.86 1.62
N GLY A 51 12.97 -1.16 0.35
CA GLY A 51 12.33 -0.60 -0.83
C GLY A 51 10.99 -1.25 -1.20
N ASP A 52 10.51 -2.24 -0.45
CA ASP A 52 9.22 -2.89 -0.67
C ASP A 52 8.04 -1.99 -0.25
N ILE A 53 7.82 -0.97 -1.06
CA ILE A 53 6.81 0.07 -0.86
C ILE A 53 5.78 -0.06 -1.98
N VAL A 54 4.54 -0.36 -1.64
CA VAL A 54 3.43 -0.41 -2.61
C VAL A 54 2.86 0.99 -2.85
N VAL A 55 2.66 1.77 -1.79
CA VAL A 55 2.18 3.17 -1.87
C VAL A 55 3.01 4.05 -0.94
N ARG A 56 3.78 4.98 -1.51
CA ARG A 56 4.79 5.76 -0.79
C ARG A 56 4.20 6.79 0.18
N ASP A 57 3.16 7.49 -0.26
CA ASP A 57 2.52 8.58 0.47
C ASP A 57 1.00 8.46 0.29
N ALA A 58 0.29 8.21 1.39
CA ALA A 58 -1.17 8.10 1.38
C ALA A 58 -1.77 8.65 2.67
N TRP A 59 -3.01 9.10 2.59
CA TRP A 59 -3.85 9.34 3.76
C TRP A 59 -4.71 8.10 4.01
N MET A 60 -4.61 7.54 5.21
CA MET A 60 -5.40 6.39 5.66
C MET A 60 -6.10 6.73 6.96
N SER A 61 -7.15 6.01 7.33
CA SER A 61 -7.78 6.15 8.63
C SER A 61 -6.81 5.79 9.77
N ASP A 62 -6.80 6.57 10.85
CA ASP A 62 -5.89 6.36 11.98
C ASP A 62 -6.25 5.13 12.85
N ASP A 63 -7.29 4.40 12.49
CA ASP A 63 -7.70 3.15 13.12
C ASP A 63 -7.50 1.91 12.22
N VAL A 64 -6.76 2.03 11.11
CA VAL A 64 -6.38 0.85 10.29
C VAL A 64 -5.65 -0.18 11.15
N THR A 65 -6.07 -1.44 11.05
CA THR A 65 -5.63 -2.53 11.93
C THR A 65 -5.47 -3.85 11.17
N PRO A 66 -4.68 -4.82 11.65
CA PRO A 66 -4.64 -6.16 11.04
C PRO A 66 -6.03 -6.77 10.86
N GLY A 67 -6.28 -7.33 9.68
CA GLY A 67 -7.58 -7.87 9.27
C GLY A 67 -8.40 -6.93 8.39
N ASP A 68 -8.08 -5.64 8.34
CA ASP A 68 -8.66 -4.72 7.37
C ASP A 68 -8.23 -5.06 5.93
N LEU A 69 -9.13 -4.82 4.97
CA LEU A 69 -8.84 -4.98 3.55
C LEU A 69 -8.54 -3.61 2.94
N LEU A 70 -7.34 -3.47 2.38
CA LEU A 70 -6.92 -2.30 1.63
C LEU A 70 -6.94 -2.59 0.14
N GLY A 71 -7.50 -1.67 -0.65
CA GLY A 71 -7.48 -1.74 -2.11
C GLY A 71 -6.57 -0.68 -2.71
N VAL A 72 -5.71 -1.08 -3.65
CA VAL A 72 -4.88 -0.17 -4.45
C VAL A 72 -5.52 -0.04 -5.83
N ALA A 73 -5.88 1.18 -6.23
CA ALA A 73 -6.56 1.42 -7.50
C ALA A 73 -5.61 1.29 -8.70
N ALA A 74 -6.17 1.08 -9.90
CA ALA A 74 -5.45 1.12 -11.17
C ALA A 74 -4.26 0.13 -11.31
N THR A 75 -4.32 -1.03 -10.67
CA THR A 75 -3.32 -2.10 -10.78
C THR A 75 -3.47 -2.98 -12.04
N GLY A 76 -4.45 -2.68 -12.90
CA GLY A 76 -4.77 -3.50 -14.09
C GLY A 76 -3.72 -3.48 -15.21
N ALA A 77 -2.80 -2.51 -15.22
CA ALA A 77 -1.74 -2.41 -16.21
C ALA A 77 -0.37 -2.58 -15.56
N TYR A 78 0.48 -3.38 -16.19
CA TYR A 78 1.90 -3.59 -15.85
C TYR A 78 2.21 -4.21 -14.48
N CYS A 79 1.29 -4.25 -13.52
CA CYS A 79 1.55 -4.84 -12.19
C CYS A 79 1.74 -6.35 -12.30
N TYR A 80 0.67 -7.08 -12.63
CA TYR A 80 0.72 -8.54 -12.73
C TYR A 80 1.71 -9.03 -13.80
N SER A 81 1.78 -8.36 -14.95
CA SER A 81 2.70 -8.74 -16.03
C SER A 81 4.18 -8.59 -15.66
N MET A 82 4.49 -7.84 -14.60
CA MET A 82 5.84 -7.64 -14.06
C MET A 82 6.01 -8.32 -12.70
N SER A 83 5.12 -9.25 -12.33
CA SER A 83 5.21 -9.94 -11.05
C SER A 83 6.43 -10.87 -10.95
N SER A 84 6.89 -11.10 -9.72
CA SER A 84 8.03 -11.96 -9.39
C SER A 84 7.74 -12.87 -8.20
N ARG A 85 8.68 -13.80 -7.92
CA ARG A 85 8.66 -14.70 -6.77
C ARG A 85 9.91 -14.50 -5.94
#